data_AF-A0A8J7PBI6-F1
#
_entry.id   AF-A0A8J7PBI6-F1
#
_cell.length_a   1.000
_cell.length_b   1.000
_cell.length_c   1.000
_cell.angle_alpha   90.00
_cell.angle_beta   90.00
_cell.angle_gamma   90.00
#
_symmetry.space_group_name_H-M   'P 1'
#
loop_
_entity.id
_entity.type
_entity.pdbx_description
1 polymer ?
#
loop_
_entity_poly.entity_id
_entity_poly.type
_entity_poly.pdbx_seq_one_letter_code
_entity_poly.pdbx_strand_id
1 'polypeptide(L)'
;MTKSNRNPLSLTGFRALFPALMAALIPASLIPASLISASLISGALLWAQPSQADVISPSIDREQEVYSSELPNAAFFGRGISGRMSEASHLRFNGEQFLLERRYKDAYRVLSKAVQLDSGDPTGHVLLARSMTGLLRKADGTYDEDMLNRVVKEWKMIAYHDADISEQFEAKAQLRKLGKIVKALKKEKLEKKELEQKELEDKEQVAAKAGAGPQ
;
A
#
# COMPACT_ATOMS: atom_id res chain seq x y z
N MET A 1 -15.20 15.62 -49.23
CA MET A 1 -14.43 16.84 -48.93
C MET A 1 -14.95 17.42 -47.62
N THR A 2 -14.28 17.11 -46.50
CA THR A 2 -14.63 17.63 -45.16
C THR A 2 -13.37 18.19 -44.52
N LYS A 3 -13.45 19.44 -44.05
CA LYS A 3 -12.32 20.28 -43.67
C LYS A 3 -11.76 19.86 -42.30
N SER A 4 -10.46 19.59 -42.29
CA SER A 4 -9.61 19.34 -41.13
C SER A 4 -9.41 20.63 -40.32
N ASN A 5 -9.88 20.66 -39.08
CA ASN A 5 -9.66 21.77 -38.15
C ASN A 5 -8.51 21.41 -37.20
N ARG A 6 -7.30 21.92 -37.47
CA ARG A 6 -6.12 21.78 -36.60
C ARG A 6 -5.88 23.11 -35.90
N ASN A 7 -6.05 23.13 -34.58
CA ASN A 7 -5.63 24.27 -33.75
C ASN A 7 -4.12 24.17 -33.47
N PRO A 8 -3.35 25.27 -33.63
CA PRO A 8 -1.94 25.30 -33.27
C PRO A 8 -1.76 25.52 -31.76
N LEU A 9 -0.85 24.73 -31.18
CA LEU A 9 -0.36 24.85 -29.81
C LEU A 9 0.44 26.16 -29.66
N SER A 10 0.00 27.06 -28.77
CA SER A 10 0.80 28.21 -28.35
C SER A 10 1.73 27.81 -27.21
N LEU A 11 3.03 27.75 -27.51
CA LEU A 11 4.12 27.81 -26.52
C LEU A 11 4.25 29.24 -25.99
N THR A 12 3.89 29.49 -24.73
CA THR A 12 4.40 30.65 -23.97
C THR A 12 4.27 30.40 -22.46
N GLY A 13 5.36 30.55 -21.72
CA GLY A 13 5.27 31.05 -20.34
C GLY A 13 5.79 30.19 -19.18
N PHE A 14 6.99 29.60 -19.27
CA PHE A 14 7.74 29.23 -18.06
C PHE A 14 8.36 30.49 -17.44
N ARG A 15 7.66 31.10 -16.48
CA ARG A 15 8.24 32.08 -15.55
C ARG A 15 8.77 31.35 -14.33
N ALA A 16 10.09 31.20 -14.29
CA ALA A 16 10.84 30.82 -13.11
C ALA A 16 10.66 31.90 -12.02
N LEU A 17 10.03 31.53 -10.91
CA LEU A 17 10.07 32.28 -9.65
C LEU A 17 11.13 31.62 -8.77
N PHE A 18 12.34 32.14 -8.85
CA PHE A 18 13.40 31.91 -7.86
C PHE A 18 13.04 32.68 -6.57
N PRO A 19 12.98 32.03 -5.40
CA PRO A 19 13.15 32.74 -4.15
C PRO A 19 14.66 32.91 -3.87
N ALA A 20 15.14 34.13 -4.07
CA ALA A 20 16.32 34.63 -3.39
C ALA A 20 15.93 34.93 -1.93
N LEU A 21 16.47 34.21 -0.96
CA LEU A 21 16.55 34.74 0.41
C LEU A 21 17.63 34.05 1.25
N MET A 22 18.71 34.81 1.45
CA MET A 22 19.52 34.93 2.66
C MET A 22 20.30 33.71 3.15
N ALA A 23 21.59 33.73 2.79
CA ALA A 23 22.67 33.23 3.61
C ALA A 23 22.63 33.89 5.00
N ALA A 24 22.35 33.09 6.04
CA ALA A 24 22.66 33.44 7.41
C ALA A 24 23.99 32.78 7.79
N LEU A 25 25.03 33.61 7.90
CA LEU A 25 26.25 33.31 8.64
C LEU A 25 25.85 32.86 10.06
N ILE A 26 26.15 31.62 10.43
CA ILE A 26 26.20 31.21 11.83
C ILE A 26 27.67 31.21 12.25
N PRO A 27 28.05 32.00 13.26
CA PRO A 27 29.43 32.04 13.75
C PRO A 27 29.81 30.71 14.41
N ALA A 28 30.99 30.21 14.04
CA ALA A 28 31.68 29.16 14.74
C ALA A 28 32.03 29.61 16.16
N SER A 29 31.39 29.02 17.17
CA SER A 29 31.84 29.13 18.55
C SER A 29 31.64 27.82 19.32
N LEU A 30 32.78 27.28 19.76
CA LEU A 30 32.99 26.60 21.03
C LEU A 30 32.16 25.32 21.30
N ILE A 31 32.71 24.18 20.86
CA ILE A 31 32.43 22.87 21.45
C ILE A 31 33.37 22.70 22.66
N PRO A 32 32.90 22.74 23.92
CA PRO A 32 33.70 22.25 25.03
C PRO A 32 33.75 20.72 24.96
N ALA A 33 34.98 20.21 24.87
CA ALA A 33 35.32 18.83 25.14
C ALA A 33 35.04 18.51 26.61
N SER A 34 33.96 17.78 26.89
CA SER A 34 33.83 17.03 28.13
C SER A 34 33.67 15.56 27.82
N LEU A 35 34.78 14.87 28.07
CA LEU A 35 34.90 13.45 28.35
C LEU A 35 33.73 12.96 29.23
N ILE A 36 32.88 12.10 28.67
CA ILE A 36 32.17 11.10 29.47
C ILE A 36 32.62 9.74 28.96
N SER A 37 33.67 9.27 29.64
CA SER A 37 34.05 7.87 29.69
C SER A 37 33.01 7.14 30.55
N ALA A 38 32.29 6.19 29.97
CA ALA A 38 31.56 5.18 30.73
C ALA A 38 31.28 3.94 29.88
N SER A 39 32.03 2.88 30.18
CA SER A 39 31.62 1.46 30.14
C SER A 39 31.09 0.91 28.80
N LEU A 40 31.86 0.13 28.01
CA LEU A 40 32.21 -1.27 28.31
C LEU A 40 31.14 -1.98 29.13
N ILE A 41 30.17 -2.61 28.46
CA ILE A 41 29.56 -3.94 28.73
C ILE A 41 28.41 -4.10 27.72
N SER A 42 28.64 -4.88 26.66
CA SER A 42 27.70 -5.81 26.02
C SER A 42 28.32 -6.34 24.74
N GLY A 43 29.50 -6.97 24.89
CA GLY A 43 29.85 -8.06 23.99
C GLY A 43 28.95 -9.25 24.31
N ALA A 44 28.55 -9.97 23.27
CA ALA A 44 27.65 -11.14 23.28
C ALA A 44 26.13 -10.85 23.26
N LEU A 45 25.66 -10.25 22.17
CA LEU A 45 24.39 -10.69 21.56
C LEU A 45 24.48 -10.76 20.02
N LEU A 46 25.66 -11.13 19.50
CA LEU A 46 25.81 -11.68 18.15
C LEU A 46 25.56 -13.20 18.21
N TRP A 47 24.42 -13.58 18.78
CA TRP A 47 23.90 -14.92 18.58
C TRP A 47 23.29 -14.94 17.19
N ALA A 48 24.04 -15.56 16.28
CA ALA A 48 23.59 -16.18 15.04
C ALA A 48 22.07 -16.14 14.87
N GLN A 49 21.57 -15.17 14.11
CA GLN A 49 20.34 -15.41 13.37
C GLN A 49 20.76 -16.34 12.23
N PRO A 50 20.26 -17.58 12.18
CA PRO A 50 20.48 -18.40 11.01
C PRO A 50 19.87 -17.65 9.83
N SER A 51 20.72 -17.17 8.91
CA SER A 51 20.32 -16.87 7.54
C SER A 51 20.07 -18.21 6.83
N GLN A 52 19.11 -18.96 7.33
CA GLN A 52 18.41 -19.95 6.54
C GLN A 52 17.43 -19.10 5.74
N ALA A 53 17.75 -18.93 4.46
CA ALA A 53 16.83 -18.40 3.46
C ALA A 53 15.63 -19.35 3.40
N ASP A 54 14.70 -19.17 4.33
CA ASP A 54 13.45 -19.89 4.36
C ASP A 54 12.56 -19.22 3.33
N VAL A 55 12.80 -19.61 2.06
CA VAL A 55 11.95 -19.37 0.89
C VAL A 55 10.53 -19.27 1.39
N ILE A 56 9.96 -18.05 1.43
CA ILE A 56 8.59 -17.72 1.86
C ILE A 56 7.81 -18.99 2.13
N SER A 57 7.88 -19.52 3.36
CA SER A 57 7.41 -20.87 3.62
C SER A 57 6.00 -21.01 3.06
N PRO A 58 5.71 -22.02 2.22
CA PRO A 58 4.39 -22.21 1.63
C PRO A 58 3.29 -22.48 2.68
N SER A 59 3.64 -22.55 3.97
CA SER A 59 2.82 -23.04 5.06
C SER A 59 2.11 -21.97 5.89
N ILE A 60 2.16 -20.68 5.54
CA ILE A 60 1.10 -19.79 6.03
C ILE A 60 -0.16 -20.25 5.32
N ASP A 61 -1.25 -20.50 6.06
CA ASP A 61 -2.59 -20.83 5.55
C ASP A 61 -3.02 -19.84 4.47
N ARG A 62 -2.48 -20.01 3.26
CA ARG A 62 -2.91 -19.37 2.04
C ARG A 62 -4.14 -20.16 1.66
N GLU A 63 -5.27 -19.86 2.31
CA GLU A 63 -6.53 -19.86 1.57
C GLU A 63 -6.19 -19.21 0.24
N GLN A 64 -6.24 -20.01 -0.83
CA GLN A 64 -5.51 -19.78 -2.07
C GLN A 64 -5.93 -18.41 -2.62
N GLU A 65 -5.17 -17.36 -2.28
CA GLU A 65 -5.62 -16.00 -2.54
C GLU A 65 -5.57 -15.81 -4.05
N VAL A 66 -6.76 -15.75 -4.64
CA VAL A 66 -6.89 -15.57 -6.08
C VAL A 66 -6.69 -14.10 -6.37
N TYR A 67 -5.48 -13.76 -6.82
CA TYR A 67 -5.14 -12.41 -7.25
C TYR A 67 -5.74 -12.11 -8.63
N SER A 68 -5.79 -13.12 -9.51
CA SER A 68 -6.35 -12.99 -10.85
C SER A 68 -7.00 -14.28 -11.32
N SER A 69 -8.11 -14.17 -12.05
CA SER A 69 -8.77 -15.28 -12.74
C SER A 69 -8.28 -15.45 -14.19
N GLU A 70 -7.40 -14.58 -14.68
CA GLU A 70 -6.88 -14.65 -16.05
C GLU A 70 -5.95 -15.86 -16.24
N LEU A 71 -6.23 -16.66 -17.27
CA LEU A 71 -5.41 -17.82 -17.62
C LEU A 71 -4.01 -17.40 -18.12
N PRO A 72 -2.98 -18.25 -17.93
CA PRO A 72 -1.66 -18.03 -18.52
C PRO A 72 -1.72 -17.98 -20.05
N ASN A 73 -0.98 -17.07 -20.67
CA ASN A 73 -0.87 -16.96 -22.12
C ASN A 73 0.11 -18.00 -22.69
N ALA A 74 -0.33 -19.25 -22.72
CA ALA A 74 0.45 -20.38 -23.18
C ALA A 74 0.82 -20.33 -24.68
N ALA A 75 0.10 -19.53 -25.48
CA ALA A 75 0.38 -19.37 -26.90
C ALA A 75 1.65 -18.56 -27.15
N PHE A 76 1.90 -17.52 -26.34
CA PHE A 76 3.06 -16.66 -26.49
C PHE A 76 4.25 -17.10 -25.63
N PHE A 77 4.00 -17.44 -24.35
CA PHE A 77 5.07 -17.78 -23.41
C PHE A 77 5.35 -19.29 -23.29
N GLY A 78 4.54 -20.13 -23.94
CA GLY A 78 4.64 -21.59 -23.83
C GLY A 78 3.89 -22.15 -22.62
N ARG A 79 3.88 -23.49 -22.52
CA ARG A 79 3.19 -24.23 -21.45
C ARG A 79 4.13 -24.56 -20.29
N GLY A 80 3.56 -24.84 -19.11
CA GLY A 80 4.31 -25.30 -17.94
C GLY A 80 4.83 -24.18 -17.06
N ILE A 81 5.73 -24.53 -16.12
CA ILE A 81 6.26 -23.60 -15.10
C ILE A 81 7.09 -22.50 -15.76
N SER A 82 8.00 -22.84 -16.67
CA SER A 82 8.87 -21.87 -17.34
C SER A 82 8.08 -20.78 -18.06
N GLY A 83 7.06 -21.14 -18.83
CA GLY A 83 6.20 -20.17 -19.52
C GLY A 83 5.45 -19.24 -18.56
N ARG A 84 4.96 -19.77 -17.44
CA ARG A 84 4.31 -18.94 -16.40
C ARG A 84 5.28 -17.96 -15.75
N MET A 85 6.51 -18.37 -15.45
CA MET A 85 7.54 -17.51 -14.85
C MET A 85 8.00 -16.42 -15.83
N SER A 86 8.11 -16.75 -17.13
CA SER A 86 8.42 -15.77 -18.18
C SER A 86 7.28 -14.76 -18.36
N GLU A 87 6.03 -15.22 -18.37
CA GLU A 87 4.86 -14.33 -18.41
C GLU A 87 4.80 -13.42 -17.18
N ALA A 88 4.98 -13.97 -15.97
CA ALA A 88 5.00 -13.19 -14.73
C ALA A 88 6.06 -12.09 -14.76
N SER A 89 7.29 -12.42 -15.19
CA SER A 89 8.37 -11.44 -15.35
C SER A 89 8.02 -10.34 -16.34
N HIS A 90 7.46 -10.70 -17.51
CA HIS A 90 7.03 -9.72 -18.50
C HIS A 90 5.91 -8.80 -17.96
N LEU A 91 4.95 -9.35 -17.22
CA LEU A 91 3.88 -8.58 -16.60
C LEU A 91 4.40 -7.64 -15.50
N ARG A 92 5.41 -8.05 -14.73
CA ARG A 92 6.07 -7.17 -13.73
C ARG A 92 6.70 -5.95 -14.38
N PHE A 93 7.46 -6.13 -15.47
CA PHE A 93 8.06 -5.01 -16.20
C PHE A 93 7.00 -4.02 -16.70
N ASN A 94 5.89 -4.51 -17.27
CA ASN A 94 4.80 -3.65 -17.71
C ASN A 94 4.09 -2.95 -16.54
N GLY A 95 3.88 -3.68 -15.45
CA GLY A 95 3.28 -3.15 -14.23
C GLY A 95 4.10 -2.02 -13.62
N GLU A 96 5.43 -2.15 -13.62
CA GLU A 96 6.34 -1.10 -13.18
C GLU A 96 6.22 0.17 -14.03
N GLN A 97 6.15 0.04 -15.36
CA GLN A 97 5.91 1.20 -16.23
C GLN A 97 4.58 1.89 -15.91
N PHE A 98 3.51 1.12 -15.70
CA PHE A 98 2.22 1.69 -15.29
C PHE A 98 2.28 2.38 -13.93
N LEU A 99 3.09 1.89 -12.98
CA LEU A 99 3.31 2.56 -11.70
C LEU A 99 4.03 3.90 -11.87
N LEU A 100 5.06 3.96 -12.72
CA LEU A 100 5.78 5.20 -13.04
C LEU A 100 4.85 6.24 -13.69
N GLU A 101 3.96 5.79 -14.57
CA GLU A 101 2.92 6.61 -15.21
C GLU A 101 1.73 6.94 -14.29
N ARG A 102 1.74 6.47 -13.03
CA ARG A 102 0.62 6.59 -12.06
C ARG A 102 -0.70 5.98 -12.54
N ARG A 103 -0.65 5.04 -13.48
CA ARG A 103 -1.79 4.29 -13.99
C ARG A 103 -2.08 3.09 -13.09
N TYR A 104 -2.48 3.37 -11.85
CA TYR A 104 -2.60 2.36 -10.79
C TYR A 104 -3.59 1.24 -11.10
N LYS A 105 -4.67 1.52 -11.84
CA LYS A 105 -5.65 0.50 -12.24
C LYS A 105 -5.08 -0.51 -13.23
N ASP A 106 -4.30 -0.02 -14.19
CA ASP A 106 -3.64 -0.87 -15.19
C ASP A 106 -2.52 -1.68 -14.54
N ALA A 107 -1.73 -1.04 -13.67
CA ALA A 107 -0.70 -1.70 -12.85
C ALA A 107 -1.32 -2.82 -12.01
N TYR A 108 -2.40 -2.54 -11.28
CA TYR A 108 -3.08 -3.53 -10.44
C TYR A 108 -3.51 -4.75 -11.25
N ARG A 109 -4.11 -4.56 -12.43
CA ARG A 109 -4.57 -5.68 -13.27
C ARG A 109 -3.41 -6.59 -13.69
N VAL A 110 -2.33 -6.03 -14.22
CA VAL A 110 -1.21 -6.85 -14.72
C VAL A 110 -0.38 -7.47 -13.59
N LEU A 111 -0.19 -6.74 -12.49
CA LEU A 111 0.58 -7.22 -11.34
C LEU A 111 -0.18 -8.29 -10.54
N SER A 112 -1.50 -8.20 -10.45
CA SER A 112 -2.31 -9.25 -9.82
C SER A 112 -2.17 -10.57 -10.59
N LYS A 113 -2.13 -10.52 -11.93
CA LYS A 113 -1.84 -11.70 -12.74
C LYS A 113 -0.40 -12.18 -12.55
N ALA A 114 0.57 -11.28 -12.49
CA ALA A 114 1.97 -11.64 -12.28
C ALA A 114 2.15 -12.44 -10.97
N VAL A 115 1.59 -11.94 -9.85
CA VAL A 115 1.62 -12.61 -8.54
C VAL A 115 0.85 -13.94 -8.56
N GLN A 116 -0.27 -14.02 -9.30
CA GLN A 116 -1.00 -15.28 -9.48
C GLN A 116 -0.17 -16.37 -10.18
N LEU A 117 0.65 -15.97 -11.15
CA LEU A 117 1.49 -16.88 -11.92
C LEU A 117 2.77 -17.27 -11.17
N ASP A 118 3.27 -16.37 -10.32
CA ASP A 118 4.50 -16.49 -9.57
C ASP A 118 4.34 -15.89 -8.16
N SER A 119 3.71 -16.66 -7.28
CA SER A 119 3.36 -16.23 -5.91
C SER A 119 4.52 -16.32 -4.92
N GLY A 120 5.71 -16.69 -5.40
CA GLY A 120 6.94 -16.77 -4.61
C GLY A 120 7.85 -15.57 -4.80
N ASP A 121 7.55 -14.69 -5.76
CA ASP A 121 8.38 -13.53 -6.06
C ASP A 121 8.04 -12.32 -5.17
N PRO A 122 8.93 -11.93 -4.23
CA PRO A 122 8.67 -10.82 -3.32
C PRO A 122 8.51 -9.48 -4.05
N THR A 123 9.24 -9.26 -5.15
CA THR A 123 9.15 -8.03 -5.93
C THR A 123 7.75 -7.86 -6.53
N GLY A 124 7.14 -8.93 -7.05
CA GLY A 124 5.76 -8.94 -7.54
C GLY A 124 4.76 -8.46 -6.49
N HIS A 125 4.88 -8.95 -5.25
CA HIS A 125 4.04 -8.52 -4.13
C HIS A 125 4.24 -7.04 -3.77
N VAL A 126 5.49 -6.56 -3.77
CA VAL A 126 5.79 -5.14 -3.52
C VAL A 126 5.16 -4.24 -4.58
N LEU A 127 5.32 -4.56 -5.86
CA LEU A 127 4.72 -3.80 -6.95
C LEU A 127 3.18 -3.82 -6.86
N LEU A 128 2.59 -4.98 -6.57
CA LEU A 128 1.15 -5.12 -6.38
C LEU A 128 0.66 -4.24 -5.22
N ALA A 129 1.32 -4.28 -4.06
CA ALA A 129 0.98 -3.46 -2.90
C ALA A 129 1.08 -1.96 -3.21
N ARG A 130 2.10 -1.52 -3.96
CA ARG A 130 2.24 -0.14 -4.45
C ARG A 130 1.07 0.26 -5.36
N SER A 131 0.66 -0.61 -6.28
CA SER A 131 -0.46 -0.33 -7.20
C SER A 131 -1.78 -0.13 -6.46
N MET A 132 -2.10 -1.02 -5.52
CA MET A 132 -3.32 -0.93 -4.73
C MET A 132 -3.29 0.27 -3.75
N THR A 133 -2.13 0.58 -3.18
CA THR A 133 -1.95 1.80 -2.36
C THR A 133 -2.20 3.06 -3.20
N GLY A 134 -1.80 3.05 -4.47
CA GLY A 134 -2.13 4.11 -5.43
C GLY A 134 -3.63 4.23 -5.69
N LEU A 135 -4.35 3.11 -5.82
CA LEU A 135 -5.81 3.08 -5.99
C LEU A 135 -6.57 3.62 -4.78
N LEU A 136 -6.03 3.44 -3.57
CA LEU A 136 -6.62 3.98 -2.33
C LEU A 136 -6.48 5.50 -2.21
N ARG A 137 -5.59 6.14 -2.97
CA ARG A 137 -5.44 7.61 -2.99
C ARG A 137 -6.53 8.25 -3.85
N LYS A 138 -7.79 8.12 -3.43
CA LYS A 138 -8.90 8.86 -4.04
C LYS A 138 -9.07 10.23 -3.39
N ALA A 139 -9.50 11.21 -4.19
CA ALA A 139 -9.68 12.60 -3.74
C ALA A 139 -10.91 12.80 -2.85
N ASP A 140 -11.88 11.87 -2.90
CA ASP A 140 -13.13 11.89 -2.13
C ASP A 140 -12.94 11.42 -0.68
N GLY A 141 -11.77 10.87 -0.33
CA GLY A 141 -11.49 10.34 1.00
C GLY A 141 -12.30 9.10 1.36
N THR A 142 -13.05 8.53 0.41
CA THR A 142 -13.79 7.29 0.63
C THR A 142 -12.85 6.11 0.40
N TYR A 143 -12.79 5.22 1.39
CA TYR A 143 -11.94 4.04 1.33
C TYR A 143 -12.82 2.81 1.10
N ASP A 144 -12.50 2.07 0.04
CA ASP A 144 -12.98 0.71 -0.11
C ASP A 144 -12.29 -0.16 0.95
N GLU A 145 -13.07 -0.64 1.91
CA GLU A 145 -12.57 -1.39 3.06
C GLU A 145 -11.98 -2.74 2.66
N ASP A 146 -12.55 -3.40 1.66
CA ASP A 146 -12.05 -4.69 1.17
C ASP A 146 -10.69 -4.49 0.51
N MET A 147 -10.57 -3.45 -0.33
CA MET A 147 -9.28 -3.06 -0.92
C MET A 147 -8.27 -2.67 0.17
N LEU A 148 -8.68 -1.89 1.18
CA LEU A 148 -7.82 -1.49 2.28
C LEU A 148 -7.29 -2.70 3.07
N ASN A 149 -8.15 -3.68 3.37
CA ASN A 149 -7.77 -4.89 4.06
C ASN A 149 -6.79 -5.74 3.23
N ARG A 150 -7.03 -5.89 1.92
CA ARG A 150 -6.09 -6.56 1.00
C ARG A 150 -4.73 -5.88 0.99
N VAL A 151 -4.70 -4.55 0.87
CA VAL A 151 -3.45 -3.78 0.89
C VAL A 151 -2.69 -3.94 2.21
N VAL A 152 -3.39 -3.90 3.34
CA VAL A 152 -2.78 -4.12 4.65
C VAL A 152 -2.22 -5.55 4.77
N LYS A 153 -2.92 -6.55 4.24
CA LYS A 153 -2.45 -7.94 4.23
C LYS A 153 -1.16 -8.08 3.43
N GLU A 154 -1.11 -7.52 2.22
CA GLU A 154 0.09 -7.53 1.37
C GLU A 154 1.27 -6.81 2.03
N TRP A 155 1.06 -5.59 2.56
CA TRP A 155 2.16 -4.88 3.23
C TRP A 155 2.62 -5.57 4.52
N LYS A 156 1.73 -6.27 5.24
CA LYS A 156 2.15 -7.10 6.39
C LYS A 156 3.04 -8.23 5.92
N MET A 157 2.67 -8.92 4.84
CA MET A 157 3.48 -9.99 4.29
C MET A 157 4.89 -9.49 3.95
N ILE A 158 4.99 -8.39 3.20
CA ILE A 158 6.27 -7.78 2.82
C ILE A 158 7.08 -7.31 4.05
N ALA A 159 6.42 -6.77 5.08
CA ALA A 159 7.11 -6.27 6.27
C ALA A 159 7.77 -7.37 7.13
N TYR A 160 7.34 -8.62 6.96
CA TYR A 160 7.74 -9.75 7.82
C TYR A 160 8.36 -10.94 7.06
N HIS A 161 8.44 -10.89 5.73
CA HIS A 161 8.99 -11.96 4.88
C HIS A 161 9.97 -11.42 3.84
N ASP A 162 10.85 -12.31 3.31
CA ASP A 162 11.89 -12.27 2.25
C ASP A 162 11.92 -11.13 1.20
N ALA A 163 11.56 -9.92 1.57
CA ALA A 163 11.74 -8.71 0.79
C ALA A 163 13.06 -8.03 1.19
N ASP A 164 13.60 -7.22 0.28
CA ASP A 164 14.82 -6.45 0.58
C ASP A 164 14.59 -5.52 1.78
N ILE A 165 15.67 -5.23 2.52
CA ILE A 165 15.59 -4.37 3.73
C ILE A 165 14.90 -3.03 3.42
N SER A 166 15.18 -2.44 2.26
CA SER A 166 14.55 -1.20 1.78
C SER A 166 13.04 -1.35 1.62
N GLU A 167 12.58 -2.46 1.04
CA GLU A 167 11.17 -2.79 0.83
C GLU A 167 10.46 -3.08 2.16
N GLN A 168 11.11 -3.76 3.10
CA GLN A 168 10.59 -3.97 4.45
C GLN A 168 10.39 -2.64 5.19
N PHE A 169 11.34 -1.70 5.06
CA PHE A 169 11.19 -0.36 5.63
C PHE A 169 10.04 0.41 5.01
N GLU A 170 9.89 0.35 3.67
CA GLU A 170 8.74 0.92 2.97
C GLU A 170 7.44 0.31 3.51
N ALA A 171 7.36 -1.00 3.60
CA ALA A 171 6.18 -1.71 4.09
C ALA A 171 5.79 -1.28 5.51
N LYS A 172 6.75 -1.23 6.43
CA LYS A 172 6.52 -0.73 7.81
C LYS A 172 6.02 0.71 7.82
N ALA A 173 6.55 1.57 6.94
CA ALA A 173 6.10 2.95 6.82
C ALA A 173 4.66 3.04 6.27
N GLN A 174 4.30 2.21 5.27
CA GLN A 174 2.94 2.16 4.72
C GLN A 174 1.95 1.61 5.75
N LEU A 175 2.28 0.54 6.47
CA LEU A 175 1.43 -0.03 7.52
C LEU A 175 1.09 0.99 8.61
N ARG A 176 2.02 1.87 8.99
CA ARG A 176 1.74 2.96 9.94
C ARG A 176 0.71 3.95 9.40
N LYS A 177 0.75 4.27 8.10
CA LYS A 177 -0.22 5.18 7.47
C LYS A 177 -1.59 4.52 7.35
N LEU A 178 -1.64 3.31 6.79
CA LEU A 178 -2.87 2.54 6.62
C LEU A 178 -3.52 2.21 7.96
N GLY A 179 -2.72 1.90 8.99
CA GLY A 179 -3.23 1.65 10.34
C GLY A 179 -3.96 2.84 10.95
N LYS A 180 -3.62 4.09 10.61
CA LYS A 180 -4.38 5.27 11.02
C LYS A 180 -5.75 5.33 10.33
N ILE A 181 -5.79 5.01 9.05
CA ILE A 181 -7.04 4.97 8.26
C ILE A 181 -7.97 3.88 8.79
N VAL A 182 -7.46 2.67 9.01
CA VAL A 182 -8.23 1.55 9.57
C VAL A 182 -8.80 1.90 10.94
N LYS A 183 -8.02 2.56 11.81
CA LYS A 183 -8.51 3.01 13.12
C LYS A 183 -9.61 4.06 13.00
N ALA A 184 -9.48 5.02 12.07
CA ALA A 184 -10.50 6.03 11.83
C ALA A 184 -11.82 5.40 11.35
N LEU A 185 -11.76 4.48 10.38
CA LEU A 185 -12.94 3.77 9.88
C LEU A 185 -13.63 2.94 10.97
N LYS A 186 -12.87 2.24 11.81
CA LYS A 186 -13.44 1.47 12.93
C LYS A 186 -14.14 2.38 13.94
N LYS A 187 -13.57 3.55 14.23
CA LYS A 187 -14.17 4.53 15.13
C LYS A 187 -15.48 5.07 14.56
N GLU A 188 -15.49 5.48 13.29
CA GLU A 188 -16.70 5.96 12.61
C GLU A 188 -17.82 4.91 12.58
N LYS A 189 -17.48 3.64 12.32
CA LYS A 189 -18.45 2.53 12.37
C LYS A 189 -19.04 2.32 13.74
N LEU A 190 -18.23 2.46 14.79
CA LEU A 190 -18.69 2.30 16.16
C LEU A 190 -19.64 3.44 16.55
N GLU A 191 -19.29 4.68 16.22
CA GLU A 191 -20.16 5.84 16.44
C GLU A 191 -21.48 5.73 15.68
N LYS A 192 -21.48 5.27 14.42
CA LYS A 192 -22.71 5.01 13.66
C LYS A 192 -23.59 3.94 14.30
N LYS A 193 -23.01 2.84 14.77
CA LYS A 193 -23.76 1.78 15.47
C LYS A 193 -24.37 2.27 16.79
N GLU A 194 -23.63 3.08 17.55
CA GLU A 194 -24.13 3.68 18.79
C GLU A 194 -25.30 4.65 18.52
N LEU A 195 -25.25 5.41 17.42
CA LEU A 195 -26.34 6.29 17.01
C LEU A 195 -27.58 5.49 16.56
N GLU A 196 -27.39 4.46 15.73
CA GLU A 196 -28.48 3.57 15.31
C GLU A 196 -29.16 2.88 16.50
N GLN A 197 -28.40 2.46 17.51
CA GLN A 197 -28.94 1.89 18.75
C GLN A 197 -29.76 2.90 19.53
N LYS A 198 -29.26 4.14 19.70
CA LYS A 198 -30.01 5.22 20.37
C LYS A 198 -31.31 5.55 19.64
N GLU A 199 -31.28 5.62 18.31
CA GLU A 199 -32.51 5.86 17.52
C GLU A 199 -33.54 4.74 17.65
N LEU A 200 -33.09 3.48 17.78
CA LEU A 200 -33.97 2.33 18.03
C LEU A 200 -34.58 2.41 19.43
N GLU A 201 -33.76 2.68 20.45
CA GLU A 201 -34.22 2.86 21.83
C GLU A 201 -35.23 4.01 21.95
N ASP A 202 -34.98 5.14 21.28
CA ASP A 202 -35.89 6.29 21.25
C ASP A 202 -37.22 5.93 20.57
N LYS A 203 -37.19 5.20 19.45
CA LYS A 203 -38.39 4.72 18.75
C LYS A 203 -39.20 3.76 19.61
N GLU A 204 -38.54 2.84 20.32
CA GLU A 204 -39.20 1.92 21.26
C GLU A 204 -39.84 2.67 22.43
N GLN A 205 -39.16 3.68 22.98
CA GLN A 205 -39.72 4.51 24.05
C GLN A 205 -40.93 5.34 23.60
N VAL A 206 -40.92 5.87 22.36
CA VAL A 206 -42.06 6.58 21.79
C VAL A 206 -43.23 5.62 21.54
N ALA A 207 -42.97 4.42 21.02
CA ALA A 207 -44.00 3.39 20.80
C ALA A 207 -44.63 2.92 22.12
N ALA A 208 -43.83 2.70 23.16
CA ALA A 208 -44.30 2.33 24.50
C ALA A 208 -45.19 3.43 25.12
N LYS A 209 -44.84 4.71 24.92
CA LYS A 209 -45.66 5.84 25.37
C LYS A 209 -46.96 6.00 24.57
N ALA A 210 -46.96 5.66 23.28
CA ALA A 210 -48.16 5.73 22.43
C ALA A 210 -49.14 4.57 22.65
N GLY A 211 -48.65 3.37 23.01
CA GLY A 211 -49.47 2.20 23.32
C GLY A 211 -50.14 2.22 24.71
N ALA A 212 -49.72 3.13 25.59
CA ALA A 212 -50.30 3.33 26.93
C ALA A 212 -51.46 4.36 26.94
N GLY A 213 -52.10 4.60 25.79
CA GLY A 213 -53.28 5.45 25.69
C GLY A 213 -54.44 4.93 26.56
N PRO A 214 -55.18 5.80 27.27
CA PRO A 214 -56.18 5.38 28.26
C PRO A 214 -57.31 4.59 27.60
N GLN A 215 -57.53 3.36 28.07
CA GLN A 215 -58.73 2.56 27.79
C GLN A 215 -59.92 3.11 28.57
#